data_AF-A0A380NW52-F1
#
_entry.id   AF-A0A380NW52-F1
#
_cell.length_a   1.000
_cell.length_b   1.000
_cell.length_c   1.000
_cell.angle_alpha   90.00
_cell.angle_beta   90.00
_cell.angle_gamma   90.00
#
_symmetry.space_group_name_H-M   'P 1'
#
loop_
_entity.id
_entity.type
_entity.pdbx_description
1 polymer ?
#
loop_
_entity_poly.entity_id
_entity_poly.type
_entity_poly.pdbx_seq_one_letter_code
_entity_poly.pdbx_strand_id
1 'polypeptide(L)'
;MLENGLYGLASGAAMVNYGSTNTYQAVPNMLDQRGYTTAAFHGDVASFWNRDNTYKNWGYDYFFSKPFYKGANKDDYNIGYGMKDKIFLKDASQYLDQLPQPFYSKVITVTNHYPYDLDKKNISINKTDTGDKTVDGYVQTARYLDQAFGEFERYLKKSGMYDNTVIVLYGDHYGISENHPKAIAKLMGKDSVTPYDLANWQKVPLIIHSPGLKGGIKHTYGGEIDVMPTLMHLLGISTADNIQFGQDLLAKNNKQVVPFRNGNLYLKLREVRR
;
A
#
# COMPACT_ATOMS: atom_id res chain seq x y z
N MET A 1 2.96 -9.96 -0.08
CA MET A 1 1.58 -10.29 0.31
C MET A 1 0.59 -9.99 -0.80
N LEU A 2 0.34 -8.71 -1.14
CA LEU A 2 -0.72 -8.34 -2.09
C LEU A 2 -0.62 -8.97 -3.49
N GLU A 3 0.59 -9.19 -4.00
CA GLU A 3 0.77 -9.72 -5.35
C GLU A 3 0.71 -11.25 -5.43
N ASN A 4 0.88 -11.96 -4.31
CA ASN A 4 1.13 -13.40 -4.35
C ASN A 4 0.30 -14.19 -3.34
N GLY A 5 -0.39 -13.54 -2.40
CA GLY A 5 -1.07 -14.24 -1.31
C GLY A 5 -0.11 -14.96 -0.36
N LEU A 6 1.18 -14.57 -0.36
CA LEU A 6 2.26 -15.13 0.47
C LEU A 6 2.85 -14.08 1.42
N TYR A 7 3.24 -14.53 2.63
CA TYR A 7 4.00 -13.74 3.59
C TYR A 7 5.44 -13.50 3.13
N GLY A 8 6.06 -12.41 3.61
CA GLY A 8 7.51 -12.22 3.51
C GLY A 8 8.30 -13.21 4.38
N LEU A 9 9.62 -13.15 4.34
CA LEU A 9 10.49 -13.98 5.18
C LEU A 9 10.37 -13.60 6.67
N ALA A 10 10.72 -14.53 7.57
CA ALA A 10 10.82 -14.22 9.00
C ALA A 10 11.95 -13.22 9.30
N SER A 11 13.00 -13.20 8.48
CA SER A 11 14.09 -12.23 8.51
C SER A 11 14.60 -11.97 7.08
N GLY A 12 15.05 -10.74 6.82
CA GLY A 12 15.47 -10.29 5.50
C GLY A 12 14.29 -10.02 4.55
N ALA A 13 14.60 -9.67 3.30
CA ALA A 13 13.62 -9.26 2.30
C ALA A 13 13.40 -10.33 1.22
N ALA A 14 12.18 -10.83 1.12
CA ALA A 14 11.81 -11.89 0.17
C ALA A 14 12.10 -11.50 -1.29
N MET A 15 11.79 -10.26 -1.69
CA MET A 15 12.02 -9.78 -3.07
C MET A 15 13.52 -9.70 -3.40
N VAL A 16 14.35 -9.26 -2.44
CA VAL A 16 15.80 -9.17 -2.64
C VAL A 16 16.42 -10.56 -2.75
N ASN A 17 16.01 -11.48 -1.87
CA ASN A 17 16.65 -12.79 -1.77
C ASN A 17 16.14 -13.80 -2.81
N TYR A 18 14.85 -13.75 -3.16
CA TYR A 18 14.17 -14.80 -3.92
C TYR A 18 13.29 -14.27 -5.06
N GLY A 19 13.10 -12.95 -5.16
CA GLY A 19 12.20 -12.35 -6.14
C GLY A 19 12.61 -12.64 -7.60
N SER A 20 13.91 -12.84 -7.87
CA SER A 20 14.43 -13.14 -9.20
C SER A 20 14.59 -14.63 -9.50
N THR A 21 14.50 -15.51 -8.50
CA THR A 21 14.89 -16.93 -8.62
C THR A 21 13.75 -17.90 -8.38
N ASN A 22 12.78 -17.57 -7.52
CA ASN A 22 11.60 -18.40 -7.32
C ASN A 22 10.60 -18.21 -8.46
N THR A 23 9.81 -19.23 -8.78
CA THR A 23 8.64 -19.08 -9.65
C THR A 23 7.44 -18.57 -8.83
N TYR A 24 6.68 -17.63 -9.38
CA TYR A 24 5.55 -17.00 -8.71
C TYR A 24 4.25 -17.12 -9.51
N GLN A 25 3.13 -17.24 -8.80
CA GLN A 25 1.77 -17.05 -9.33
C GLN A 25 1.28 -15.66 -8.92
N ALA A 26 1.85 -14.62 -9.53
CA ALA A 26 1.60 -13.25 -9.13
C ALA A 26 0.37 -12.65 -9.83
N VAL A 27 -0.38 -11.78 -9.14
CA VAL A 27 -1.55 -11.05 -9.64
C VAL A 27 -1.32 -10.38 -11.01
N PRO A 28 -0.22 -9.64 -11.28
CA PRO A 28 0.07 -9.12 -12.62
C PRO A 28 0.03 -10.23 -13.68
N ASN A 29 0.84 -11.28 -13.58
CA ASN A 29 0.80 -12.36 -14.56
C ASN A 29 -0.58 -13.05 -14.68
N MET A 30 -1.29 -13.23 -13.56
CA MET A 30 -2.64 -13.79 -13.58
C MET A 30 -3.64 -12.91 -14.35
N LEU A 31 -3.53 -11.59 -14.25
CA LEU A 31 -4.40 -10.65 -14.94
C LEU A 31 -3.98 -10.46 -16.41
N ASP A 32 -2.67 -10.47 -16.70
CA ASP A 32 -2.14 -10.45 -18.07
C ASP A 32 -2.68 -11.62 -18.91
N GLN A 33 -2.68 -12.84 -18.35
CA GLN A 33 -3.31 -14.02 -18.99
C GLN A 33 -4.82 -13.86 -19.28
N ARG A 34 -5.46 -12.84 -18.72
CA ARG A 34 -6.88 -12.50 -18.91
C ARG A 34 -7.07 -11.22 -19.72
N GLY A 35 -6.03 -10.76 -20.39
CA GLY A 35 -6.06 -9.61 -21.30
C GLY A 35 -5.92 -8.25 -20.59
N TYR A 36 -5.44 -8.20 -19.35
CA TYR A 36 -5.12 -6.95 -18.68
C TYR A 36 -3.69 -6.52 -19.02
N THR A 37 -3.47 -5.25 -19.35
CA THR A 37 -2.12 -4.68 -19.28
C THR A 37 -1.73 -4.44 -17.84
N THR A 38 -0.50 -4.78 -17.46
CA THR A 38 -0.02 -4.71 -16.07
C THR A 38 1.13 -3.72 -15.92
N ALA A 39 1.00 -2.79 -14.96
CA ALA A 39 2.00 -1.75 -14.77
C ALA A 39 2.27 -1.44 -13.30
N ALA A 40 3.52 -1.20 -12.97
CA ALA A 40 3.93 -0.61 -11.70
C ALA A 40 4.49 0.80 -11.92
N PHE A 41 4.26 1.70 -10.95
CA PHE A 41 4.70 3.09 -10.98
C PHE A 41 5.39 3.43 -9.66
N HIS A 42 6.57 4.05 -9.74
CA HIS A 42 7.27 4.50 -8.54
C HIS A 42 8.23 5.67 -8.82
N GLY A 43 8.27 6.65 -7.92
CA GLY A 43 9.14 7.82 -7.99
C GLY A 43 10.60 7.60 -7.55
N ASP A 44 11.04 6.35 -7.41
CA ASP A 44 12.42 5.96 -7.08
C ASP A 44 13.02 5.06 -8.19
N VAL A 45 14.33 4.79 -8.11
CA VAL A 45 15.07 3.95 -9.05
C VAL A 45 14.56 2.50 -9.05
N ALA A 46 14.60 1.87 -10.22
CA ALA A 46 14.01 0.55 -10.41
C ALA A 46 14.69 -0.57 -9.60
N SER A 47 15.99 -0.45 -9.34
CA SER A 47 16.79 -1.47 -8.65
C SER A 47 16.53 -1.53 -7.14
N PHE A 48 15.94 -0.48 -6.54
CA PHE A 48 15.66 -0.47 -5.11
C PHE A 48 14.67 -1.58 -4.76
N TRP A 49 14.98 -2.35 -3.70
CA TRP A 49 14.30 -3.60 -3.33
C TRP A 49 14.32 -4.71 -4.39
N ASN A 50 15.24 -4.67 -5.37
CA ASN A 50 15.32 -5.64 -6.47
C ASN A 50 14.03 -5.71 -7.31
N ARG A 51 13.30 -4.57 -7.43
CA ARG A 51 12.01 -4.53 -8.12
C ARG A 51 12.16 -4.78 -9.62
N ASP A 52 13.18 -4.22 -10.26
CA ASP A 52 13.45 -4.38 -11.69
C ASP A 52 13.57 -5.86 -12.13
N ASN A 53 14.16 -6.72 -11.30
CA ASN A 53 14.24 -8.15 -11.59
C ASN A 53 13.00 -8.90 -11.09
N THR A 54 12.51 -8.58 -9.90
CA THR A 54 11.34 -9.27 -9.32
C THR A 54 10.08 -9.04 -10.14
N TYR A 55 9.84 -7.82 -10.64
CA TYR A 55 8.64 -7.50 -11.41
C TYR A 55 8.61 -8.17 -12.78
N LYS A 56 9.77 -8.39 -13.41
CA LYS A 56 9.86 -9.23 -14.62
C LYS A 56 9.41 -10.66 -14.31
N ASN A 57 9.86 -11.21 -13.18
CA ASN A 57 9.52 -12.56 -12.77
C ASN A 57 8.06 -12.70 -12.26
N TRP A 58 7.47 -11.61 -11.75
CA TRP A 58 6.04 -11.55 -11.43
C TRP A 58 5.16 -11.30 -12.66
N GLY A 59 5.74 -11.00 -13.82
CA GLY A 59 5.01 -10.79 -15.07
C GLY A 59 4.29 -9.45 -15.15
N TYR A 60 4.90 -8.38 -14.63
CA TYR A 60 4.50 -7.01 -14.98
C TYR A 60 4.98 -6.67 -16.40
N ASP A 61 4.11 -6.11 -17.23
CA ASP A 61 4.48 -5.63 -18.58
C ASP A 61 5.35 -4.38 -18.51
N TYR A 62 4.99 -3.46 -17.60
CA TYR A 62 5.65 -2.18 -17.47
C TYR A 62 6.05 -1.85 -16.03
N PHE A 63 7.22 -1.22 -15.87
CA PHE A 63 7.62 -0.59 -14.63
C PHE A 63 8.14 0.84 -14.88
N PHE A 64 7.26 1.82 -14.65
CA PHE A 64 7.55 3.24 -14.76
C PHE A 64 8.23 3.75 -13.47
N SER A 65 9.54 3.55 -13.41
CA SER A 65 10.40 4.05 -12.33
C SER A 65 10.86 5.48 -12.56
N LYS A 66 11.61 6.06 -11.61
CA LYS A 66 12.08 7.46 -11.63
C LYS A 66 12.59 7.98 -12.99
N PRO A 67 13.42 7.25 -13.77
CA PRO A 67 13.94 7.75 -15.04
C PRO A 67 12.90 8.05 -16.12
N PHE A 68 11.66 7.53 -16.00
CA PHE A 68 10.58 7.83 -16.93
C PHE A 68 10.04 9.25 -16.74
N TYR A 69 10.11 9.81 -15.54
CA TYR A 69 9.49 11.11 -15.26
C TYR A 69 10.43 12.27 -15.60
N LYS A 70 9.94 13.19 -16.45
CA LYS A 70 10.74 14.31 -16.95
C LYS A 70 11.14 15.25 -15.81
N GLY A 71 12.44 15.45 -15.63
CA GLY A 71 12.97 16.33 -14.59
C GLY A 71 13.01 15.69 -13.20
N ALA A 72 12.78 14.37 -13.09
CA ALA A 72 12.82 13.65 -11.82
C ALA A 72 14.15 13.73 -11.06
N ASN A 73 15.24 14.15 -11.71
CA ASN A 73 16.55 14.36 -11.06
C ASN A 73 16.76 15.77 -10.51
N LYS A 74 15.80 16.69 -10.67
CA LYS A 74 15.89 18.02 -10.07
C LYS A 74 15.72 17.92 -8.56
N ASP A 75 16.56 18.63 -7.81
CA ASP A 75 16.52 18.58 -6.33
C ASP A 75 15.15 18.97 -5.77
N ASP A 76 14.47 19.96 -6.36
CA ASP A 76 13.18 20.44 -5.88
C ASP A 76 12.02 19.46 -6.09
N TYR A 77 12.21 18.47 -6.97
CA TYR A 77 11.28 17.37 -7.22
C TYR A 77 11.39 16.26 -6.18
N ASN A 78 12.50 16.19 -5.43
CA ASN A 78 12.82 15.07 -4.58
C ASN A 78 12.78 15.44 -3.10
N ILE A 79 12.49 14.45 -2.27
CA ILE A 79 12.70 14.50 -0.83
C ILE A 79 12.87 13.08 -0.29
N GLY A 80 13.80 12.89 0.64
CA GLY A 80 14.13 11.56 1.15
C GLY A 80 14.54 10.61 0.03
N TYR A 81 13.74 9.56 -0.17
CA TYR A 81 14.05 8.45 -1.06
C TYR A 81 13.65 8.64 -2.52
N GLY A 82 12.85 9.67 -2.87
CA GLY A 82 12.40 9.79 -4.25
C GLY A 82 11.62 11.06 -4.56
N MET A 83 10.88 11.02 -5.67
CA MET A 83 10.03 12.12 -6.10
C MET A 83 8.93 12.42 -5.09
N LYS A 84 8.64 13.72 -4.87
CA LYS A 84 7.52 14.18 -4.06
C LYS A 84 6.19 13.72 -4.66
N ASP A 85 5.30 13.19 -3.82
CA ASP A 85 4.11 12.45 -4.26
C ASP A 85 3.16 13.28 -5.14
N LYS A 86 2.98 14.59 -4.90
CA LYS A 86 2.17 15.44 -5.80
C LYS A 86 2.71 15.50 -7.23
N ILE A 87 4.03 15.57 -7.38
CA ILE A 87 4.70 15.61 -8.68
C ILE A 87 4.64 14.22 -9.31
N PHE A 88 5.05 13.20 -8.55
CA PHE A 88 5.04 11.82 -9.00
C PHE A 88 3.65 11.37 -9.47
N LEU A 89 2.59 11.56 -8.68
CA LEU A 89 1.24 11.14 -9.05
C LEU A 89 0.71 11.88 -10.26
N LYS A 90 1.03 13.18 -10.41
CA LYS A 90 0.69 13.96 -11.60
C LYS A 90 1.40 13.45 -12.85
N ASP A 91 2.68 13.10 -12.76
CA ASP A 91 3.45 12.65 -13.92
C ASP A 91 3.12 11.18 -14.25
N ALA A 92 2.91 10.33 -13.24
CA ALA A 92 2.46 8.94 -13.39
C ALA A 92 1.09 8.85 -14.07
N SER A 93 0.18 9.80 -13.80
CA SER A 93 -1.14 9.81 -14.41
C SER A 93 -1.09 9.92 -15.94
N GLN A 94 -0.07 10.59 -16.49
CA GLN A 94 0.11 10.71 -17.95
C GLN A 94 0.41 9.36 -18.61
N TYR A 95 1.13 8.47 -17.92
CA TYR A 95 1.40 7.13 -18.39
C TYR A 95 0.21 6.20 -18.14
N LEU A 96 -0.48 6.36 -17.01
CA LEU A 96 -1.71 5.62 -16.70
C LEU A 96 -2.78 5.82 -17.79
N ASP A 97 -2.95 7.05 -18.29
CA ASP A 97 -3.86 7.38 -19.39
C ASP A 97 -3.57 6.66 -20.71
N GLN A 98 -2.32 6.25 -20.90
CA GLN A 98 -1.86 5.63 -22.14
C GLN A 98 -1.85 4.10 -22.06
N LEU A 99 -2.14 3.50 -20.90
CA LEU A 99 -2.21 2.06 -20.79
C LEU A 99 -3.41 1.51 -21.57
N PRO A 100 -3.22 0.46 -22.39
CA PRO A 100 -4.33 -0.29 -22.96
C PRO A 100 -5.25 -0.80 -21.85
N GLN A 101 -6.56 -0.68 -22.06
CA GLN A 101 -7.58 -1.17 -21.13
C GLN A 101 -8.08 -2.57 -21.56
N PRO A 102 -8.42 -3.46 -20.60
CA PRO A 102 -8.36 -3.24 -19.15
C PRO A 102 -6.90 -3.26 -18.63
N PHE A 103 -6.65 -2.59 -17.50
CA PHE A 103 -5.32 -2.57 -16.88
C PHE A 103 -5.35 -2.92 -15.40
N TYR A 104 -4.22 -3.43 -14.91
CA TYR A 104 -3.88 -3.56 -13.50
C TYR A 104 -2.68 -2.65 -13.22
N SER A 105 -2.85 -1.68 -12.31
CA SER A 105 -1.80 -0.70 -12.01
C SER A 105 -1.52 -0.61 -10.51
N LYS A 106 -0.26 -0.76 -10.13
CA LYS A 106 0.23 -0.49 -8.77
C LYS A 106 1.04 0.80 -8.73
N VAL A 107 0.57 1.78 -7.96
CA VAL A 107 1.22 3.07 -7.78
C VAL A 107 1.80 3.16 -6.37
N ILE A 108 3.12 3.33 -6.26
CA ILE A 108 3.85 3.30 -4.98
C ILE A 108 4.37 4.71 -4.67
N THR A 109 3.78 5.35 -3.65
CA THR A 109 4.20 6.66 -3.12
C THR A 109 5.44 6.54 -2.24
N VAL A 110 6.11 7.66 -1.95
CA VAL A 110 7.38 7.64 -1.20
C VAL A 110 7.59 8.82 -0.25
N THR A 111 6.82 9.90 -0.32
CA THR A 111 7.10 11.10 0.50
C THR A 111 6.87 10.87 2.00
N ASN A 112 5.87 10.05 2.36
CA ASN A 112 5.57 9.72 3.76
C ASN A 112 6.49 8.61 4.31
N HIS A 113 7.80 8.82 4.22
CA HIS A 113 8.82 7.87 4.65
C HIS A 113 9.70 8.47 5.76
N TYR A 114 10.13 7.63 6.71
CA TYR A 114 11.11 8.01 7.74
C TYR A 114 12.34 8.68 7.12
N PRO A 115 12.88 9.78 7.69
CA PRO A 115 12.51 10.40 8.98
C PRO A 115 11.40 11.46 8.90
N TYR A 116 10.57 11.46 7.84
CA TYR A 116 9.41 12.33 7.64
C TYR A 116 9.76 13.80 7.39
N ASP A 117 10.78 14.01 6.55
CA ASP A 117 11.17 15.35 6.11
C ASP A 117 10.18 15.91 5.08
N LEU A 118 9.86 17.20 5.22
CA LEU A 118 9.07 17.96 4.25
C LEU A 118 9.59 19.39 4.14
N ASP A 119 9.75 19.90 2.93
CA ASP A 119 10.23 21.25 2.69
C ASP A 119 9.16 22.30 3.02
N LYS A 120 9.61 23.47 3.52
CA LYS A 120 8.73 24.51 4.08
C LYS A 120 7.57 24.92 3.17
N LYS A 121 7.78 24.96 1.85
CA LYS A 121 6.75 25.34 0.87
C LYS A 121 5.59 24.34 0.77
N ASN A 122 5.81 23.09 1.21
CA ASN A 122 4.83 22.00 1.13
C ASN A 122 4.16 21.71 2.48
N ILE A 123 4.57 22.38 3.55
CA ILE A 123 3.96 22.24 4.87
C ILE A 123 2.62 22.98 4.90
N SER A 124 1.55 22.24 5.21
CA SER A 124 0.18 22.78 5.32
C SER A 124 -0.49 22.48 6.67
N ILE A 125 0.24 21.85 7.60
CA ILE A 125 -0.18 21.63 8.98
C ILE A 125 1.04 21.71 9.89
N ASN A 126 0.84 22.13 11.14
CA ASN A 126 1.87 22.09 12.16
C ASN A 126 2.26 20.65 12.49
N LYS A 127 3.50 20.47 12.95
CA LYS A 127 3.93 19.21 13.57
C LYS A 127 3.07 18.90 14.79
N THR A 128 3.02 17.63 15.17
CA THR A 128 2.56 17.30 16.53
C THR A 128 3.60 17.79 17.54
N ASP A 129 3.20 17.82 18.80
CA ASP A 129 4.08 18.23 19.91
C ASP A 129 4.23 17.06 20.87
N THR A 130 4.87 15.99 20.43
CA THR A 130 5.15 14.83 21.29
C THR A 130 6.49 14.94 22.00
N GLY A 131 7.37 15.81 21.51
CA GLY A 131 8.76 15.93 21.95
C GLY A 131 9.70 14.94 21.24
N ASP A 132 9.21 14.22 20.23
CA ASP A 132 9.96 13.26 19.43
C ASP A 132 10.01 13.76 17.99
N LYS A 133 11.22 14.13 17.54
CA LYS A 133 11.41 14.79 16.25
C LYS A 133 10.95 13.96 15.06
N THR A 134 11.05 12.63 15.14
CA THR A 134 10.61 11.70 14.10
C THR A 134 9.09 11.66 14.07
N VAL A 135 8.46 11.43 15.22
CA VAL A 135 7.00 11.32 15.33
C VAL A 135 6.33 12.64 14.95
N ASP A 136 6.92 13.75 15.36
CA ASP A 136 6.35 15.08 15.17
C ASP A 136 6.29 15.51 13.69
N GLY A 137 7.23 15.04 12.86
CA GLY A 137 7.22 15.27 11.41
C GLY A 137 6.16 14.45 10.65
N TYR A 138 5.82 13.27 11.14
CA TYR A 138 4.94 12.30 10.46
C TYR A 138 3.62 12.90 9.97
N VAL A 139 2.97 13.74 10.79
CA VAL A 139 1.69 14.35 10.45
C VAL A 139 1.77 15.27 9.22
N GLN A 140 2.92 15.90 8.99
CA GLN A 140 3.12 16.83 7.88
C GLN A 140 3.24 16.07 6.56
N THR A 141 4.02 15.00 6.52
CA THR A 141 4.16 14.14 5.34
C THR A 141 2.90 13.33 5.08
N ALA A 142 2.19 12.88 6.13
CA ALA A 142 0.88 12.23 5.98
C ALA A 142 -0.16 13.19 5.38
N ARG A 143 -0.22 14.46 5.83
CA ARG A 143 -1.07 15.50 5.21
C ARG A 143 -0.68 15.78 3.76
N TYR A 144 0.61 15.78 3.45
CA TYR A 144 1.08 15.98 2.08
C TYR A 144 0.64 14.84 1.16
N LEU A 145 0.76 13.58 1.61
CA LEU A 145 0.28 12.40 0.91
C LEU A 145 -1.25 12.44 0.71
N ASP A 146 -2.01 12.81 1.73
CA ASP A 146 -3.47 13.00 1.64
C ASP A 146 -3.86 14.01 0.55
N GLN A 147 -3.18 15.16 0.50
CA GLN A 147 -3.39 16.15 -0.54
C GLN A 147 -3.00 15.64 -1.94
N ALA A 148 -1.87 14.92 -2.04
CA ALA A 148 -1.40 14.35 -3.29
C ALA A 148 -2.39 13.30 -3.83
N PHE A 149 -2.90 12.43 -2.97
CA PHE A 149 -3.95 11.47 -3.33
C PHE A 149 -5.24 12.18 -3.71
N GLY A 150 -5.65 13.25 -3.00
CA GLY A 150 -6.82 14.04 -3.38
C GLY A 150 -6.68 14.71 -4.75
N GLU A 151 -5.49 15.16 -5.13
CA GLU A 151 -5.17 15.65 -6.48
C GLU A 151 -5.28 14.53 -7.53
N PHE A 152 -4.74 13.35 -7.23
CA PHE A 152 -4.82 12.17 -8.10
C PHE A 152 -6.26 11.65 -8.25
N GLU A 153 -7.05 11.61 -7.18
CA GLU A 153 -8.46 11.21 -7.24
C GLU A 153 -9.28 12.17 -8.10
N ARG A 154 -9.06 13.49 -7.98
CA ARG A 154 -9.69 14.49 -8.86
C ARG A 154 -9.31 14.28 -10.32
N TYR A 155 -8.07 13.88 -10.58
CA TYR A 155 -7.64 13.51 -11.92
C TYR A 155 -8.40 12.29 -12.44
N LEU A 156 -8.47 11.20 -11.67
CA LEU A 156 -9.20 9.98 -12.05
C LEU A 156 -10.68 10.26 -12.34
N LYS A 157 -11.31 11.16 -11.57
CA LYS A 157 -12.68 11.62 -11.82
C LYS A 157 -12.78 12.40 -13.13
N LYS A 158 -11.84 13.30 -13.39
CA LYS A 158 -11.81 14.12 -14.61
C LYS A 158 -11.54 13.28 -15.87
N SER A 159 -10.71 12.23 -15.78
CA SER A 159 -10.42 11.34 -16.91
C SER A 159 -11.52 10.30 -17.17
N GLY A 160 -12.50 10.17 -16.27
CA GLY A 160 -13.54 9.14 -16.32
C GLY A 160 -13.10 7.78 -15.76
N MET A 161 -11.83 7.62 -15.39
CA MET A 161 -11.31 6.36 -14.82
C MET A 161 -11.93 5.99 -13.48
N TYR A 162 -12.32 6.99 -12.68
CA TYR A 162 -12.88 6.75 -11.35
C TYR A 162 -14.17 5.90 -11.37
N ASP A 163 -14.93 5.99 -12.45
CA ASP A 163 -16.24 5.34 -12.59
C ASP A 163 -16.16 3.96 -13.28
N ASN A 164 -14.99 3.57 -13.78
CA ASN A 164 -14.77 2.28 -14.44
C ASN A 164 -13.59 1.47 -13.86
N THR A 165 -12.99 1.93 -12.76
CA THR A 165 -11.81 1.30 -12.15
C THR A 165 -12.09 0.86 -10.71
N VAL A 166 -11.66 -0.34 -10.35
CA VAL A 166 -11.55 -0.76 -8.95
C VAL A 166 -10.30 -0.12 -8.34
N ILE A 167 -10.47 0.78 -7.38
CA ILE A 167 -9.39 1.48 -6.69
C ILE A 167 -9.19 0.85 -5.31
N VAL A 168 -8.01 0.30 -5.07
CA VAL A 168 -7.60 -0.24 -3.77
C VAL A 168 -6.51 0.65 -3.18
N LEU A 169 -6.85 1.43 -2.16
CA LEU A 169 -5.91 2.23 -1.37
C LEU A 169 -5.59 1.48 -0.09
N TYR A 170 -4.29 1.30 0.21
CA TYR A 170 -3.85 0.61 1.42
C TYR A 170 -2.59 1.24 1.99
N GLY A 171 -2.40 1.16 3.31
CA GLY A 171 -1.09 1.40 3.94
C GLY A 171 -0.26 0.12 3.94
N ASP A 172 1.04 0.22 3.71
CA ASP A 172 1.95 -0.91 3.51
C ASP A 172 2.59 -1.43 4.81
N HIS A 173 2.81 -0.57 5.80
CA HIS A 173 3.21 -0.94 7.16
C HIS A 173 3.08 0.27 8.11
N TYR A 174 3.44 0.06 9.39
CA TYR A 174 3.53 1.16 10.35
C TYR A 174 4.57 2.21 9.91
N GLY A 175 4.27 3.48 10.10
CA GLY A 175 5.28 4.55 9.98
C GLY A 175 6.06 4.75 11.28
N ILE A 176 5.34 4.95 12.38
CA ILE A 176 5.95 5.15 13.70
C ILE A 176 6.16 3.79 14.35
N SER A 177 7.43 3.41 14.53
CA SER A 177 7.80 2.14 15.18
C SER A 177 7.43 2.12 16.67
N GLU A 178 7.31 0.92 17.24
CA GLU A 178 7.06 0.72 18.68
C GLU A 178 8.20 1.24 19.58
N ASN A 179 9.33 1.67 19.01
CA ASN A 179 10.44 2.30 19.73
C ASN A 179 10.14 3.75 20.19
N HIS A 180 8.96 4.29 19.89
CA HIS A 180 8.52 5.62 20.31
C HIS A 180 7.36 5.60 21.32
N PRO A 181 7.37 4.75 22.37
CA PRO A 181 6.17 4.46 23.17
C PRO A 181 5.61 5.68 23.91
N LYS A 182 6.48 6.63 24.33
CA LYS A 182 6.04 7.88 24.98
C LYS A 182 5.30 8.81 24.03
N ALA A 183 5.83 8.95 22.81
CA ALA A 183 5.20 9.78 21.78
C ALA A 183 3.88 9.16 21.31
N ILE A 184 3.84 7.84 21.11
CA ILE A 184 2.62 7.10 20.80
C ILE A 184 1.58 7.29 21.92
N ALA A 185 1.97 7.15 23.19
CA ALA A 185 1.08 7.38 24.33
C ALA A 185 0.44 8.78 24.28
N LYS A 186 1.26 9.82 24.04
CA LYS A 186 0.77 11.20 23.92
C LYS A 186 -0.18 11.38 22.73
N LEU A 187 0.11 10.79 21.57
CA LEU A 187 -0.80 10.82 20.41
C LEU A 187 -2.13 10.09 20.69
N MET A 188 -2.09 9.02 21.49
CA MET A 188 -3.27 8.26 21.89
C MET A 188 -4.04 8.89 23.07
N GLY A 189 -3.54 9.99 23.65
CA GLY A 189 -4.13 10.59 24.85
C GLY A 189 -4.02 9.70 26.09
N LYS A 190 -2.93 8.93 26.22
CA LYS A 190 -2.66 8.00 27.33
C LYS A 190 -1.38 8.37 28.05
N ASP A 191 -1.28 7.98 29.32
CA ASP A 191 -0.05 8.12 30.11
C ASP A 191 1.05 7.14 29.66
N SER A 192 0.64 5.95 29.20
CA SER A 192 1.52 4.91 28.66
C SER A 192 0.78 4.01 27.69
N VAL A 193 1.54 3.22 26.91
CA VAL A 193 1.02 2.22 25.97
C VAL A 193 1.32 0.81 26.44
N THR A 194 0.36 -0.07 26.29
CA THR A 194 0.49 -1.51 26.55
C THR A 194 0.89 -2.28 25.29
N PRO A 195 1.33 -3.55 25.38
CA PRO A 195 1.49 -4.40 24.20
C PRO A 195 0.22 -4.53 23.35
N TYR A 196 -0.97 -4.48 23.98
CA TYR A 196 -2.24 -4.46 23.26
C TYR A 196 -2.43 -3.17 22.46
N ASP A 197 -2.05 -2.02 23.01
CA ASP A 197 -2.09 -0.74 22.30
C ASP A 197 -1.14 -0.74 21.10
N LEU A 198 0.08 -1.23 21.29
CA LEU A 198 1.08 -1.37 20.23
C LEU A 198 0.65 -2.35 19.14
N ALA A 199 -0.03 -3.44 19.49
CA ALA A 199 -0.63 -4.34 18.51
C ALA A 199 -1.76 -3.66 17.71
N ASN A 200 -2.58 -2.82 18.36
CA ASN A 200 -3.59 -2.02 17.66
C ASN A 200 -2.98 -0.92 16.78
N TRP A 201 -1.80 -0.42 17.15
CA TRP A 201 -1.05 0.59 16.39
C TRP A 201 -0.56 0.09 15.03
N GLN A 202 -0.52 -1.23 14.82
CA GLN A 202 -0.14 -1.86 13.55
C GLN A 202 -1.23 -1.75 12.46
N LYS A 203 -2.42 -1.21 12.78
CA LYS A 203 -3.51 -1.08 11.81
C LYS A 203 -3.13 -0.08 10.71
N VAL A 204 -3.20 -0.55 9.46
CA VAL A 204 -3.07 0.24 8.25
C VAL A 204 -4.44 0.40 7.57
N PRO A 205 -4.70 1.50 6.84
CA PRO A 205 -5.95 1.67 6.12
C PRO A 205 -6.06 0.65 4.98
N LEU A 206 -7.30 0.22 4.69
CA LEU A 206 -7.68 -0.45 3.44
C LEU A 206 -9.01 0.14 2.99
N ILE A 207 -9.02 0.77 1.83
CA ILE A 207 -10.20 1.38 1.22
C ILE A 207 -10.33 0.80 -0.18
N ILE A 208 -11.48 0.19 -0.47
CA ILE A 208 -11.81 -0.36 -1.78
C ILE A 208 -12.98 0.44 -2.33
N HIS A 209 -12.72 1.18 -3.41
CA HIS A 209 -13.75 1.80 -4.24
C HIS A 209 -13.92 0.95 -5.49
N SER A 210 -15.17 0.64 -5.84
CA SER A 210 -15.48 -0.13 -7.04
C SER A 210 -16.83 0.33 -7.59
N PRO A 211 -16.95 0.57 -8.91
CA PRO A 211 -18.23 0.88 -9.54
C PRO A 211 -19.30 -0.17 -9.20
N GLY A 212 -20.44 0.28 -8.69
CA GLY A 212 -21.56 -0.61 -8.31
C GLY A 212 -21.43 -1.28 -6.93
N LEU A 213 -20.31 -1.11 -6.22
CA LEU A 213 -20.17 -1.61 -4.85
C LEU A 213 -20.81 -0.62 -3.85
N LYS A 214 -21.77 -1.10 -3.06
CA LYS A 214 -22.33 -0.28 -1.97
C LYS A 214 -21.27 -0.09 -0.89
N GLY A 215 -20.85 1.16 -0.70
CA GLY A 215 -19.88 1.54 0.33
C GLY A 215 -20.37 1.29 1.76
N GLY A 216 -19.43 1.38 2.70
CA GLY A 216 -19.69 1.27 4.13
C GLY A 216 -18.45 0.86 4.91
N ILE A 217 -18.48 1.07 6.22
CA ILE A 217 -17.39 0.63 7.11
C ILE A 217 -17.53 -0.87 7.34
N LYS A 218 -16.45 -1.61 7.07
CA LYS A 218 -16.36 -3.06 7.38
C LYS A 218 -15.46 -3.25 8.59
N HIS A 219 -15.99 -3.92 9.61
CA HIS A 219 -15.26 -4.27 10.84
C HIS A 219 -14.70 -5.70 10.80
N THR A 220 -14.62 -6.32 9.63
CA THR A 220 -13.99 -7.64 9.43
C THR A 220 -12.50 -7.51 9.73
N TYR A 221 -11.98 -8.38 10.60
CA TYR A 221 -10.54 -8.40 10.89
C TYR A 221 -9.85 -9.13 9.73
N GLY A 222 -8.82 -8.52 9.16
CA GLY A 222 -8.04 -9.07 8.07
C GLY A 222 -6.68 -8.41 7.97
N GLY A 223 -5.79 -9.00 7.18
CA GLY A 223 -4.45 -8.47 6.91
C GLY A 223 -4.23 -8.24 5.42
N GLU A 224 -3.07 -7.68 5.06
CA GLU A 224 -2.67 -7.48 3.66
C GLU A 224 -2.67 -8.76 2.81
N ILE A 225 -2.50 -9.92 3.45
CA ILE A 225 -2.55 -11.23 2.82
C ILE A 225 -3.92 -11.52 2.17
N ASP A 226 -4.98 -10.89 2.68
CA ASP A 226 -6.36 -11.07 2.27
C ASP A 226 -6.74 -10.17 1.07
N VAL A 227 -5.90 -9.21 0.69
CA VAL A 227 -6.19 -8.26 -0.41
C VAL A 227 -6.26 -8.97 -1.76
N MET A 228 -5.34 -9.89 -2.04
CA MET A 228 -5.30 -10.64 -3.30
C MET A 228 -6.62 -11.39 -3.56
N PRO A 229 -7.07 -12.33 -2.71
CA PRO A 229 -8.32 -13.04 -2.96
C PRO A 229 -9.54 -12.12 -3.01
N THR A 230 -9.57 -11.07 -2.18
CA THR A 230 -10.66 -10.07 -2.21
C THR A 230 -10.74 -9.36 -3.56
N LEU A 231 -9.61 -8.89 -4.08
CA LEU A 231 -9.55 -8.22 -5.39
C LEU A 231 -9.93 -9.17 -6.52
N MET A 232 -9.37 -10.38 -6.54
CA MET A 232 -9.65 -11.36 -7.60
C MET A 232 -11.14 -11.73 -7.62
N HIS A 233 -11.76 -11.93 -6.46
CA HIS A 233 -13.21 -12.22 -6.38
C HIS A 233 -14.08 -11.03 -6.80
N LEU A 234 -13.68 -9.79 -6.48
CA LEU A 234 -14.37 -8.59 -6.97
C LEU A 234 -14.33 -8.48 -8.50
N LEU A 235 -13.26 -8.98 -9.13
CA LEU A 235 -13.13 -9.08 -10.58
C LEU A 235 -13.82 -10.32 -11.17
N GLY A 236 -14.49 -11.14 -10.36
CA GLY A 236 -15.13 -12.39 -10.80
C GLY A 236 -14.16 -13.52 -11.11
N ILE A 237 -12.92 -13.45 -10.64
CA ILE A 237 -11.87 -14.44 -10.90
C ILE A 237 -11.74 -15.38 -9.69
N SER A 238 -11.90 -16.68 -9.93
CA SER A 238 -11.66 -17.71 -8.91
C SER A 238 -10.18 -17.77 -8.52
N THR A 239 -9.91 -17.92 -7.23
CA THR A 239 -8.56 -18.20 -6.69
C THR A 239 -8.45 -19.60 -6.11
N ALA A 240 -9.37 -20.52 -6.45
CA ALA A 240 -9.40 -21.87 -5.86
C ALA A 240 -8.13 -22.68 -6.14
N ASP A 241 -7.51 -22.46 -7.30
CA ASP A 241 -6.32 -23.20 -7.75
C ASP A 241 -5.00 -22.49 -7.36
N ASN A 242 -5.08 -21.36 -6.65
CA ASN A 242 -3.90 -20.60 -6.24
C ASN A 242 -3.32 -21.11 -4.93
N ILE A 243 -1.99 -21.11 -4.83
CA ILE A 243 -1.30 -21.24 -3.55
C ILE A 243 -1.34 -19.88 -2.84
N GLN A 244 -2.26 -19.71 -1.89
CA GLN A 244 -2.44 -18.48 -1.13
C GLN A 244 -2.84 -18.75 0.32
N PHE A 245 -2.51 -17.82 1.22
CA PHE A 245 -2.87 -17.90 2.64
C PHE A 245 -4.05 -17.00 3.03
N GLY A 246 -4.35 -15.99 2.21
CA GLY A 246 -5.43 -15.04 2.47
C GLY A 246 -6.82 -15.60 2.21
N GLN A 247 -7.81 -14.86 2.69
CA GLN A 247 -9.24 -15.11 2.45
C GLN A 247 -9.89 -13.84 1.92
N ASP A 248 -10.96 -13.99 1.14
CA ASP A 248 -11.79 -12.87 0.74
C ASP A 248 -12.39 -12.16 1.99
N LEU A 249 -12.12 -10.86 2.13
CA LEU A 249 -12.60 -10.02 3.23
C LEU A 249 -14.10 -9.79 3.20
N LEU A 250 -14.73 -9.96 2.04
CA LEU A 250 -16.17 -9.77 1.83
C LEU A 250 -16.95 -11.08 2.01
N ALA A 251 -16.26 -12.22 2.08
CA ALA A 251 -16.89 -13.51 2.28
C ALA A 251 -17.51 -13.63 3.69
N LYS A 252 -18.74 -14.14 3.75
CA LYS A 252 -19.50 -14.30 5.02
C LYS A 252 -18.80 -15.23 6.03
N ASN A 253 -17.99 -16.16 5.54
CA ASN A 253 -17.30 -17.18 6.34
C ASN A 253 -15.82 -16.85 6.60
N ASN A 254 -15.38 -15.61 6.39
CA ASN A 254 -14.02 -15.17 6.71
C ASN A 254 -13.68 -15.48 8.18
N LYS A 255 -12.55 -16.16 8.41
CA LYS A 255 -12.15 -16.65 9.74
C LYS A 255 -11.71 -15.54 10.71
N GLN A 256 -11.38 -14.34 10.20
CA GLN A 256 -10.99 -13.18 11.01
C GLN A 256 -9.80 -13.44 11.95
N VAL A 257 -8.77 -14.09 11.41
CA VAL A 257 -7.48 -14.35 12.07
C VAL A 257 -6.41 -13.63 11.28
N VAL A 258 -5.63 -12.79 11.96
CA VAL A 258 -4.57 -11.97 11.35
C VAL A 258 -3.22 -12.34 11.96
N PRO A 259 -2.43 -13.21 11.29
CA PRO A 259 -1.08 -13.52 11.71
C PRO A 259 -0.10 -12.38 11.46
N PHE A 260 0.73 -12.09 12.46
CA PHE A 260 1.89 -11.21 12.33
C PHE A 260 3.13 -12.03 11.97
N ARG A 261 4.12 -11.37 11.35
CA ARG A 261 5.34 -12.05 10.88
C ARG A 261 6.17 -12.67 12.01
N ASN A 262 6.07 -12.13 13.23
CA ASN A 262 6.75 -12.61 14.43
C ASN A 262 6.01 -13.75 15.16
N GLY A 263 4.88 -14.23 14.62
CA GLY A 263 4.08 -15.32 15.21
C GLY A 263 2.95 -14.87 16.13
N ASN A 264 2.84 -13.57 16.44
CA ASN A 264 1.67 -13.03 17.14
C ASN A 264 0.41 -13.14 16.27
N LEU A 265 -0.76 -13.19 16.92
CA LEU A 265 -2.05 -13.27 16.24
C LEU A 265 -2.98 -12.17 16.74
N TYR A 266 -3.73 -11.58 15.83
CA TYR A 266 -4.85 -10.71 16.13
C TYR A 266 -6.14 -11.38 15.63
N LEU A 267 -7.06 -11.72 16.53
CA LEU A 267 -8.24 -12.52 16.19
C LEU A 267 -9.50 -11.98 16.87
N LYS A 268 -10.62 -12.10 16.17
CA LYS A 268 -11.94 -11.84 16.75
C LYS A 268 -12.36 -13.05 17.58
N LEU A 269 -12.42 -12.89 18.89
CA LEU A 269 -12.99 -13.92 19.77
C LEU A 269 -14.46 -14.10 19.40
N ARG A 270 -14.87 -15.34 19.11
CA ARG A 270 -16.29 -15.67 19.02
C ARG A 270 -16.84 -15.65 20.44
N GLU A 271 -17.94 -14.93 20.66
CA GLU A 271 -18.69 -15.08 21.91
C GLU A 271 -19.04 -16.56 22.07
N VAL A 272 -18.43 -17.20 23.06
CA VAL A 272 -18.90 -18.49 23.55
C VAL A 272 -20.20 -18.17 24.28
N ARG A 273 -21.34 -18.36 23.62
CA ARG A 273 -22.62 -18.40 24.32
C ARG A 273 -22.50 -19.54 25.33
N ARG A 274 -22.47 -19.18 26.61
CA ARG A 274 -22.67 -20.11 27.72
C ARG A 274 -24.13 -20.54 27.75
#